data_AF-A0A5R9Q996-F1
#
_entry.id   AF-A0A5R9Q996-F1
#
_cell.length_a   1.000
_cell.length_b   1.000
_cell.length_c   1.000
_cell.angle_alpha   90.00
_cell.angle_beta   90.00
_cell.angle_gamma   90.00
#
_symmetry.space_group_name_H-M   'P 1'
#
loop_
_entity.id
_entity.type
_entity.pdbx_description
1 polymer ?
#
loop_
_entity_poly.entity_id
_entity_poly.type
_entity_poly.pdbx_seq_one_letter_code
_entity_poly.pdbx_strand_id
1 'polypeptide(L)'
;MAHAAKVGTNVTGVQMSPKDTKSLLEAVNSITPDVPGDETGIARERGARAEDAGRIGSVPIPGSAKGMIKTTFDMLKGKSPEILIDKLGERLAYERNGVRLYDAMIAKAKALEPANSPLVDTLKHIREEEAEHMMLLVSAIEQLGADPTAQTPSADVVGVMAMGIVQVLTDPRTNVEQGLNALLTVELADNAAWELLIELSRAAGHDNIADSFMKALDQENDHLVKIKTVMRRDLITQIK
;
A
#
# COMPACT_ATOMS: atom_id res chain seq x y z
N MET A 1 -10.21 -26.45 -7.64
CA MET A 1 -9.55 -25.31 -6.95
C MET A 1 -9.42 -24.17 -7.97
N ALA A 2 -9.74 -22.94 -7.59
CA ALA A 2 -10.03 -21.83 -8.53
C ALA A 2 -8.77 -21.09 -8.99
N HIS A 3 -7.87 -21.76 -9.70
CA HIS A 3 -6.62 -21.14 -10.18
C HIS A 3 -6.82 -20.24 -11.41
N ALA A 4 -7.88 -20.44 -12.20
CA ALA A 4 -8.14 -19.64 -13.41
C ALA A 4 -9.53 -19.00 -13.42
N ALA A 5 -9.63 -17.80 -14.02
CA ALA A 5 -10.90 -17.20 -14.40
C ALA A 5 -11.63 -18.13 -15.38
N LYS A 6 -12.77 -18.68 -14.96
CA LYS A 6 -13.56 -19.58 -15.79
C LYS A 6 -14.55 -18.81 -16.64
N VAL A 7 -14.74 -19.26 -17.88
CA VAL A 7 -15.93 -18.87 -18.65
C VAL A 7 -17.16 -19.26 -17.83
N GLY A 8 -18.06 -18.31 -17.63
CA GLY A 8 -19.20 -18.48 -16.75
C GLY A 8 -20.36 -17.57 -17.15
N THR A 9 -21.40 -17.57 -16.33
CA THR A 9 -22.63 -16.80 -16.55
C THR A 9 -22.49 -15.34 -16.11
N ASN A 10 -21.32 -14.73 -16.33
CA ASN A 10 -21.16 -13.32 -16.05
C ASN A 10 -22.09 -12.55 -17.01
N VAL A 11 -23.10 -11.88 -16.45
CA VAL A 11 -24.12 -11.13 -17.22
C VAL A 11 -23.72 -9.67 -17.46
N THR A 12 -22.51 -9.26 -17.05
CA THR A 12 -21.98 -7.94 -17.37
C THR A 12 -21.45 -7.91 -18.81
N GLY A 13 -21.66 -6.79 -19.51
CA GLY A 13 -21.25 -6.56 -20.89
C GLY A 13 -22.43 -6.52 -21.87
N VAL A 14 -22.43 -5.57 -22.79
CA VAL A 14 -23.56 -5.32 -23.72
C VAL A 14 -23.91 -6.53 -24.59
N GLN A 15 -22.94 -7.40 -24.86
CA GLN A 15 -23.16 -8.64 -25.63
C GLN A 15 -24.01 -9.67 -24.90
N MET A 16 -24.09 -9.59 -23.56
CA MET A 16 -24.86 -10.52 -22.73
C MET A 16 -26.37 -10.19 -22.71
N SER A 17 -26.77 -8.97 -23.08
CA SER A 17 -28.18 -8.60 -23.30
C SER A 17 -28.36 -7.60 -24.46
N PRO A 18 -28.42 -8.08 -25.72
CA PRO A 18 -28.56 -7.21 -26.88
C PRO A 18 -29.89 -6.45 -26.94
N LYS A 19 -30.98 -7.05 -26.41
CA LYS A 19 -32.30 -6.42 -26.40
C LYS A 19 -32.34 -5.24 -25.43
N ASP A 20 -31.86 -5.44 -24.20
CA ASP A 20 -31.81 -4.35 -23.21
C ASP A 20 -30.84 -3.26 -23.64
N THR A 21 -29.72 -3.63 -24.27
CA THR A 21 -28.79 -2.66 -24.87
C THR A 21 -29.48 -1.81 -25.93
N LYS A 22 -30.27 -2.41 -26.82
CA LYS A 22 -31.03 -1.67 -27.83
C LYS A 22 -32.01 -0.69 -27.18
N SER A 23 -32.78 -1.14 -26.18
CA SER A 23 -33.72 -0.29 -25.44
C SER A 23 -33.01 0.86 -24.72
N LEU A 24 -31.84 0.62 -24.12
CA LEU A 24 -31.02 1.65 -23.48
C LEU A 24 -30.54 2.70 -24.49
N LEU A 25 -30.09 2.27 -25.68
CA LEU A 25 -29.69 3.20 -26.74
C LEU A 25 -30.86 4.04 -27.26
N GLU A 26 -32.05 3.44 -27.41
CA GLU A 26 -33.27 4.17 -27.77
C GLU A 26 -33.67 5.17 -26.67
N ALA A 27 -33.57 4.78 -25.40
CA ALA A 27 -33.82 5.63 -24.26
C ALA A 27 -32.85 6.81 -24.20
N VAL A 28 -31.54 6.60 -24.35
CA VAL A 28 -30.54 7.70 -24.34
C VAL A 28 -30.81 8.73 -25.46
N ASN A 29 -31.32 8.30 -26.61
CA ASN A 29 -31.67 9.20 -27.70
C ASN A 29 -33.00 9.97 -27.50
N SER A 30 -33.89 9.47 -26.63
CA SER A 30 -35.22 10.04 -26.42
C SER A 30 -35.40 10.73 -25.06
N ILE A 31 -34.61 10.33 -24.07
CA ILE A 31 -34.60 10.84 -22.71
C ILE A 31 -33.26 11.55 -22.51
N THR A 32 -33.24 12.83 -22.87
CA THR A 32 -32.10 13.71 -22.58
C THR A 32 -32.07 14.04 -21.09
N PRO A 33 -30.88 14.26 -20.49
CA PRO A 33 -30.79 14.77 -19.12
C PRO A 33 -31.65 16.03 -18.96
N ASP A 34 -32.47 16.05 -17.91
CA ASP A 34 -33.31 17.18 -17.53
C ASP A 34 -32.53 18.29 -16.83
N VAL A 35 -31.32 17.95 -16.33
CA VAL A 35 -30.35 18.90 -15.79
C VAL A 35 -29.11 18.93 -16.68
N PRO A 36 -28.80 20.08 -17.32
CA PRO A 36 -27.52 20.27 -17.99
C PRO A 36 -26.39 20.18 -16.97
N GLY A 37 -25.43 19.29 -17.18
CA GLY A 37 -24.28 19.13 -16.30
C GLY A 37 -23.14 18.43 -17.02
N ASP A 38 -21.92 18.77 -16.62
CA ASP A 38 -20.66 18.17 -17.06
C ASP A 38 -19.83 17.81 -15.81
N GLU A 39 -18.58 17.41 -16.03
CA GLU A 39 -17.64 17.09 -14.96
C GLU A 39 -17.32 18.29 -14.03
N THR A 40 -17.67 19.52 -14.41
CA THR A 40 -17.27 20.74 -13.69
C THR A 40 -18.00 20.89 -12.36
N GLY A 41 -19.24 20.41 -12.24
CA GLY A 41 -20.00 20.45 -10.98
C GLY A 41 -19.33 19.64 -9.88
N ILE A 42 -18.98 18.38 -10.19
CA ILE A 42 -18.25 17.50 -9.26
C ILE A 42 -16.84 18.05 -8.98
N ALA A 43 -16.16 18.57 -9.99
CA ALA A 43 -14.83 19.16 -9.81
C ALA A 43 -14.87 20.36 -8.84
N ARG A 44 -15.87 21.23 -8.96
CA ARG A 44 -16.09 22.37 -8.07
C ARG A 44 -16.36 21.92 -6.64
N GLU A 45 -17.25 20.95 -6.44
CA GLU A 45 -17.52 20.42 -5.10
C GLU A 45 -16.28 19.77 -4.49
N ARG A 46 -15.52 18.97 -5.25
CA ARG A 46 -14.24 18.41 -4.78
C ARG A 46 -13.25 19.50 -4.39
N GLY A 47 -13.16 20.58 -5.17
CA GLY A 47 -12.33 21.75 -4.85
C GLY A 47 -12.76 22.42 -3.54
N ALA A 48 -14.04 22.74 -3.40
CA ALA A 48 -14.59 23.37 -2.20
C ALA A 48 -14.36 22.51 -0.95
N ARG A 49 -14.54 21.18 -1.04
CA ARG A 49 -14.27 20.28 0.08
C ARG A 49 -12.78 20.14 0.40
N ALA A 50 -11.91 20.20 -0.60
CA ALA A 50 -10.46 20.18 -0.37
C ALA A 50 -9.97 21.47 0.31
N GLU A 51 -10.55 22.62 -0.04
CA GLU A 51 -10.24 23.92 0.58
C GLU A 51 -10.77 24.02 2.02
N ASP A 52 -11.97 23.49 2.30
CA ASP A 52 -12.60 23.49 3.62
C ASP A 52 -12.02 22.41 4.55
N ALA A 53 -11.36 21.38 3.99
CA ALA A 53 -10.82 20.28 4.78
C ALA A 53 -9.70 20.74 5.72
N GLY A 54 -9.81 20.33 6.99
CA GLY A 54 -8.70 20.41 7.93
C GLY A 54 -7.59 19.40 7.62
N ARG A 55 -6.49 19.49 8.36
CA ARG A 55 -5.42 18.48 8.32
C ARG A 55 -5.89 17.16 8.93
N ILE A 56 -5.41 16.03 8.38
CA ILE A 56 -5.66 14.67 8.89
C ILE A 56 -5.17 14.53 10.34
N GLY A 57 -4.00 15.08 10.64
CA GLY A 57 -3.43 15.07 11.97
C GLY A 57 -2.15 15.90 12.07
N SER A 58 -1.30 15.58 13.03
CA SER A 58 0.03 16.18 13.20
C SER A 58 1.01 15.19 13.80
N VAL A 59 2.29 15.33 13.48
CA VAL A 59 3.36 14.64 14.19
C VAL A 59 3.42 15.15 15.64
N PRO A 60 3.45 14.28 16.66
CA PRO A 60 3.53 14.72 18.04
C PRO A 60 4.89 15.35 18.36
N ILE A 61 4.91 16.27 19.32
CA ILE A 61 6.16 16.81 19.85
C ILE A 61 6.96 15.64 20.45
N PRO A 62 8.28 15.54 20.19
CA PRO A 62 9.10 14.48 20.76
C PRO A 62 8.96 14.42 22.28
N GLY A 63 8.65 13.23 22.81
CA GLY A 63 8.47 13.02 24.25
C GLY A 63 9.79 13.08 25.05
N SER A 64 10.94 12.99 24.37
CA SER A 64 12.25 13.07 25.00
C SER A 64 12.77 14.52 25.07
N ALA A 65 13.38 14.90 26.20
CA ALA A 65 13.98 16.23 26.37
C ALA A 65 15.05 16.53 25.29
N LYS A 66 15.83 15.52 24.90
CA LYS A 66 16.82 15.62 23.82
C LYS A 66 16.15 15.86 22.45
N GLY A 67 15.08 15.13 22.15
CA GLY A 67 14.32 15.28 20.91
C GLY A 67 13.69 16.67 20.80
N MET A 68 13.06 17.15 21.88
CA MET A 68 12.42 18.47 21.92
C MET A 68 13.40 19.62 21.63
N ILE A 69 14.59 19.60 22.23
CA ILE A 69 15.62 20.62 22.00
C ILE A 69 16.10 20.60 20.55
N LYS A 70 16.39 19.42 20.01
CA LYS A 70 16.89 19.27 18.63
C LYS A 70 15.85 19.73 17.60
N THR A 71 14.60 19.27 17.72
CA THR A 71 13.50 19.66 16.83
C THR A 71 13.29 21.17 16.83
N THR A 72 13.25 21.79 18.02
CA THR A 72 13.09 23.25 18.13
C THR A 72 14.23 24.00 17.44
N PHE A 73 15.47 23.53 17.61
CA PHE A 73 16.64 24.14 16.97
C PHE A 73 16.63 24.01 15.44
N ASP A 74 16.24 22.85 14.92
CA ASP A 74 16.13 22.63 13.47
C ASP A 74 15.01 23.49 12.86
N MET A 75 13.86 23.60 13.53
CA MET A 75 12.77 24.51 13.13
C MET A 75 13.21 25.98 13.12
N LEU A 76 14.01 26.42 14.11
CA LEU A 76 14.57 27.78 14.13
C LEU A 76 15.52 28.05 12.96
N LYS A 77 16.12 27.00 12.36
CA LYS A 77 16.92 27.09 11.14
C LYS A 77 16.09 27.02 9.85
N GLY A 78 14.76 27.02 9.95
CA GLY A 78 13.84 26.92 8.82
C GLY A 78 13.77 25.51 8.22
N LYS A 79 14.21 24.47 8.95
CA LYS A 79 14.02 23.08 8.54
C LYS A 79 12.68 22.54 9.05
N SER A 80 12.17 21.51 8.38
CA SER A 80 10.95 20.77 8.77
C SER A 80 11.28 19.33 9.18
N PRO A 81 11.86 19.11 10.37
CA PRO A 81 12.19 17.76 10.86
C PRO A 81 10.97 16.84 10.97
N GLU A 82 9.76 17.41 11.12
CA GLU A 82 8.50 16.68 11.14
C GLU A 82 8.22 15.88 9.87
N ILE A 83 8.75 16.29 8.71
CA ILE A 83 8.56 15.57 7.43
C ILE A 83 9.21 14.19 7.48
N LEU A 84 10.45 14.10 7.99
CA LEU A 84 11.15 12.83 8.09
C LEU A 84 10.45 11.91 9.11
N ILE A 85 10.01 12.46 10.25
CA ILE A 85 9.27 11.67 11.25
C ILE A 85 7.93 11.18 10.70
N ASP A 86 7.19 12.01 9.97
CA ASP A 86 5.94 11.60 9.35
C ASP A 86 6.15 10.46 8.34
N LYS A 87 7.21 10.53 7.52
CA LYS A 87 7.54 9.48 6.55
C LYS A 87 8.07 8.19 7.18
N LEU A 88 8.81 8.28 8.28
CA LEU A 88 9.17 7.10 9.07
C LEU A 88 7.93 6.46 9.72
N GLY A 89 6.99 7.28 10.21
CA GLY A 89 5.71 6.81 10.74
C GLY A 89 4.85 6.14 9.67
N GLU A 90 4.78 6.72 8.47
CA GLU A 90 4.15 6.12 7.29
C GLU A 90 4.72 4.72 7.03
N ARG A 91 6.04 4.62 6.91
CA ARG A 91 6.71 3.36 6.62
C ARG A 91 6.49 2.34 7.73
N LEU A 92 6.59 2.73 9.00
CA LEU A 92 6.37 1.81 10.12
C LEU A 92 4.93 1.26 10.12
N ALA A 93 3.93 2.09 9.82
CA ALA A 93 2.55 1.64 9.69
C ALA A 93 2.38 0.70 8.49
N TYR A 94 3.12 0.92 7.41
CA TYR A 94 3.12 0.05 6.25
C TYR A 94 3.72 -1.32 6.54
N GLU A 95 4.94 -1.42 7.08
CA GLU A 95 5.59 -2.71 7.41
C GLU A 95 4.72 -3.54 8.37
N ARG A 96 4.11 -2.87 9.35
CA ARG A 96 3.16 -3.51 10.28
C ARG A 96 1.95 -4.11 9.55
N ASN A 97 1.45 -3.42 8.53
CA ASN A 97 0.39 -3.95 7.67
C ASN A 97 0.94 -5.05 6.76
N GLY A 98 2.12 -4.88 6.15
CA GLY A 98 2.81 -5.86 5.30
C GLY A 98 2.88 -7.24 5.95
N VAL A 99 3.35 -7.30 7.20
CA VAL A 99 3.36 -8.55 8.00
C VAL A 99 1.98 -9.22 8.05
N ARG A 100 0.90 -8.45 8.29
CA ARG A 100 -0.47 -8.98 8.36
C ARG A 100 -1.02 -9.38 6.99
N LEU A 101 -0.67 -8.64 5.93
CA LEU A 101 -1.04 -8.95 4.56
C LEU A 101 -0.40 -10.27 4.12
N TYR A 102 0.88 -10.47 4.43
CA TYR A 102 1.56 -11.73 4.21
C TYR A 102 0.98 -12.88 5.03
N ASP A 103 0.64 -12.67 6.30
CA ASP A 103 -0.04 -13.69 7.12
C ASP A 103 -1.37 -14.12 6.47
N ALA A 104 -2.16 -13.17 5.94
CA ALA A 104 -3.40 -13.47 5.21
C ALA A 104 -3.13 -14.23 3.90
N MET A 105 -2.12 -13.83 3.13
CA MET A 105 -1.76 -14.49 1.88
C MET A 105 -1.21 -15.90 2.12
N ILE A 106 -0.42 -16.12 3.17
CA ILE A 106 0.06 -17.44 3.58
C ILE A 106 -1.12 -18.36 3.91
N ALA A 107 -2.12 -17.85 4.63
CA ALA A 107 -3.33 -18.62 4.93
C ALA A 107 -4.09 -19.00 3.64
N LYS A 108 -4.25 -18.06 2.70
CA LYS A 108 -4.87 -18.30 1.40
C LYS A 108 -4.10 -19.32 0.57
N ALA A 109 -2.78 -19.17 0.46
CA ALA A 109 -1.91 -20.09 -0.27
C ALA A 109 -2.01 -21.51 0.33
N LYS A 110 -1.91 -21.67 1.66
CA LYS A 110 -2.07 -22.98 2.31
C LYS A 110 -3.42 -23.66 2.02
N ALA A 111 -4.48 -22.89 1.81
CA ALA A 111 -5.81 -23.42 1.54
C ALA A 111 -6.02 -23.81 0.07
N LEU A 112 -5.35 -23.12 -0.88
CA LEU A 112 -5.61 -23.26 -2.31
C LEU A 112 -4.49 -23.98 -3.08
N GLU A 113 -3.27 -23.94 -2.57
CA GLU A 113 -2.09 -24.56 -3.16
C GLU A 113 -1.90 -26.03 -2.73
N PRO A 114 -1.19 -26.83 -3.53
CA PRO A 114 -0.70 -28.14 -3.09
C PRO A 114 0.17 -28.04 -1.83
N ALA A 115 0.14 -29.07 -0.98
CA ALA A 115 0.87 -29.10 0.29
C ALA A 115 2.40 -28.92 0.15
N ASN A 116 2.96 -29.22 -1.02
CA ASN A 116 4.37 -29.08 -1.36
C ASN A 116 4.69 -27.83 -2.21
N SER A 117 3.76 -26.87 -2.32
CA SER A 117 4.00 -25.64 -3.07
C SER A 117 5.12 -24.81 -2.41
N PRO A 118 6.19 -24.45 -3.15
CA PRO A 118 7.28 -23.62 -2.61
C PRO A 118 6.85 -22.18 -2.33
N LEU A 119 5.64 -21.79 -2.78
CA LEU A 119 5.09 -20.46 -2.58
C LEU A 119 4.94 -20.14 -1.09
N VAL A 120 4.43 -21.09 -0.29
CA VAL A 120 4.19 -20.85 1.13
C VAL A 120 5.48 -20.50 1.88
N ASP A 121 6.59 -21.15 1.54
CA ASP A 121 7.88 -20.88 2.18
C ASP A 121 8.49 -19.57 1.69
N THR A 122 8.28 -19.22 0.41
CA THR A 122 8.66 -17.89 -0.10
C THR A 122 7.91 -16.78 0.62
N LEU A 123 6.58 -16.91 0.79
CA LEU A 123 5.76 -15.92 1.48
C LEU A 123 6.13 -15.78 2.97
N LYS A 124 6.44 -16.88 3.66
CA LYS A 124 6.90 -16.84 5.06
C LYS A 124 8.23 -16.13 5.20
N HIS A 125 9.16 -16.41 4.29
CA HIS A 125 10.47 -15.78 4.32
C HIS A 125 10.34 -14.26 4.16
N ILE A 126 9.56 -13.79 3.18
CA ILE A 126 9.29 -12.36 3.01
C ILE A 126 8.63 -11.79 4.29
N ARG A 127 7.59 -12.45 4.81
CA ARG A 127 6.92 -12.05 6.05
C ARG A 127 7.85 -11.89 7.26
N GLU A 128 8.91 -12.68 7.34
CA GLU A 128 9.93 -12.56 8.38
C GLU A 128 10.81 -11.32 8.16
N GLU A 129 11.22 -11.07 6.92
CA GLU A 129 12.00 -9.87 6.53
C GLU A 129 11.20 -8.57 6.78
N GLU A 130 9.92 -8.53 6.43
CA GLU A 130 8.99 -7.43 6.72
C GLU A 130 8.89 -7.13 8.24
N ALA A 131 8.94 -8.17 9.07
CA ALA A 131 8.95 -8.00 10.51
C ALA A 131 10.28 -7.42 11.02
N GLU A 132 11.40 -7.76 10.39
CA GLU A 132 12.70 -7.13 10.65
C GLU A 132 12.69 -5.65 10.24
N HIS A 133 12.13 -5.33 9.08
CA HIS A 133 12.00 -3.97 8.54
C HIS A 133 11.16 -3.08 9.45
N MET A 134 10.03 -3.59 9.95
CA MET A 134 9.24 -2.92 10.97
C MET A 134 10.09 -2.52 12.18
N MET A 135 10.91 -3.44 12.70
CA MET A 135 11.75 -3.18 13.87
C MET A 135 12.91 -2.22 13.58
N LEU A 136 13.42 -2.21 12.35
CA LEU A 136 14.41 -1.25 11.88
C LEU A 136 13.87 0.19 11.95
N LEU A 137 12.61 0.39 11.55
CA LEU A 137 11.96 1.70 11.61
C LEU A 137 11.62 2.14 13.04
N VAL A 138 11.20 1.21 13.90
CA VAL A 138 11.04 1.47 15.34
C VAL A 138 12.35 2.05 15.91
N SER A 139 13.47 1.39 15.66
CA SER A 139 14.79 1.84 16.11
C SER A 139 15.16 3.21 15.55
N ALA A 140 14.91 3.45 14.25
CA ALA A 140 15.19 4.74 13.62
C ALA A 140 14.38 5.89 14.26
N ILE A 141 13.09 5.68 14.50
CA ILE A 141 12.21 6.67 15.12
C ILE A 141 12.65 6.98 16.56
N GLU A 142 13.00 5.95 17.34
CA GLU A 142 13.51 6.11 18.70
C GLU A 142 14.85 6.84 18.75
N GLN A 143 15.76 6.57 17.81
CA GLN A 143 17.05 7.28 17.69
C GLN A 143 16.86 8.78 17.43
N LEU A 144 15.79 9.16 16.74
CA LEU A 144 15.41 10.56 16.53
C LEU A 144 14.67 11.17 17.73
N GLY A 145 14.36 10.37 18.75
CA GLY A 145 13.70 10.78 19.98
C GLY A 145 12.19 10.92 19.86
N ALA A 146 11.61 10.40 18.78
CA ALA A 146 10.17 10.36 18.52
C ALA A 146 9.54 9.03 19.02
N ASP A 147 8.21 8.98 19.05
CA ASP A 147 7.45 7.83 19.53
C ASP A 147 6.99 6.94 18.37
N PRO A 148 7.48 5.68 18.25
CA PRO A 148 7.11 4.77 17.16
C PRO A 148 5.66 4.24 17.28
N THR A 149 4.96 4.54 18.37
CA THR A 149 3.55 4.18 18.54
C THR A 149 2.60 5.27 18.03
N ALA A 150 3.11 6.46 17.70
CA ALA A 150 2.31 7.56 17.20
C ALA A 150 1.70 7.26 15.82
N GLN A 151 0.41 7.56 15.67
CA GLN A 151 -0.23 7.63 14.36
C GLN A 151 0.02 9.02 13.76
N THR A 152 1.00 9.12 12.87
CA THR A 152 1.28 10.34 12.11
C THR A 152 0.27 10.51 10.96
N PRO A 153 0.13 11.72 10.37
CA PRO A 153 -0.78 11.93 9.24
C PRO A 153 -0.56 10.95 8.10
N SER A 154 0.69 10.70 7.70
CA SER A 154 1.00 9.79 6.62
C SER A 154 0.78 8.32 7.02
N ALA A 155 1.01 7.96 8.29
CA ALA A 155 0.65 6.64 8.83
C ALA A 155 -0.86 6.36 8.78
N ASP A 156 -1.69 7.37 8.99
CA ASP A 156 -3.15 7.24 8.84
C ASP A 156 -3.54 7.01 7.37
N VAL A 157 -3.05 7.87 6.47
CA VAL A 157 -3.34 7.76 5.03
C VAL A 157 -2.93 6.41 4.46
N VAL A 158 -1.76 5.89 4.83
CA VAL A 158 -1.29 4.62 4.29
C VAL A 158 -2.12 3.44 4.80
N GLY A 159 -2.68 3.54 6.01
CA GLY A 159 -3.68 2.60 6.51
C GLY A 159 -4.94 2.58 5.66
N VAL A 160 -5.43 3.77 5.24
CA VAL A 160 -6.56 3.90 4.32
C VAL A 160 -6.23 3.28 2.95
N MET A 161 -5.05 3.56 2.40
CA MET A 161 -4.60 2.99 1.13
C MET A 161 -4.56 1.45 1.17
N ALA A 162 -4.11 0.87 2.28
CA ALA A 162 -4.01 -0.57 2.45
C ALA A 162 -5.37 -1.30 2.52
N MET A 163 -6.48 -0.61 2.79
CA MET A 163 -7.79 -1.25 2.96
C MET A 163 -8.23 -2.07 1.74
N GLY A 164 -7.99 -1.59 0.53
CA GLY A 164 -8.33 -2.32 -0.69
C GLY A 164 -7.55 -3.64 -0.82
N ILE A 165 -6.28 -3.64 -0.43
CA ILE A 165 -5.42 -4.83 -0.46
C ILE A 165 -5.89 -5.84 0.59
N VAL A 166 -6.22 -5.39 1.81
CA VAL A 166 -6.80 -6.25 2.85
C VAL A 166 -8.08 -6.92 2.35
N GLN A 167 -8.97 -6.17 1.69
CA GLN A 167 -10.21 -6.72 1.13
C GLN A 167 -9.92 -7.82 0.10
N VAL A 168 -8.94 -7.64 -0.79
CA VAL A 168 -8.57 -8.66 -1.78
C VAL A 168 -7.99 -9.91 -1.12
N LEU A 169 -7.03 -9.76 -0.19
CA LEU A 169 -6.35 -10.90 0.43
C LEU A 169 -7.26 -11.71 1.36
N THR A 170 -8.25 -11.06 1.98
CA THR A 170 -9.15 -11.71 2.93
C THR A 170 -10.48 -12.19 2.32
N ASP A 171 -10.81 -11.77 1.09
CA ASP A 171 -11.99 -12.28 0.40
C ASP A 171 -11.80 -13.78 0.09
N PRO A 172 -12.68 -14.68 0.58
CA PRO A 172 -12.56 -16.11 0.29
C PRO A 172 -12.81 -16.47 -1.18
N ARG A 173 -13.36 -15.53 -1.98
CA ARG A 173 -13.64 -15.71 -3.40
C ARG A 173 -12.45 -15.38 -4.29
N THR A 174 -11.45 -14.67 -3.78
CA THR A 174 -10.24 -14.35 -4.56
C THR A 174 -9.28 -15.52 -4.57
N ASN A 175 -8.61 -15.72 -5.71
CA ASN A 175 -7.61 -16.78 -5.88
C ASN A 175 -6.19 -16.33 -5.53
N VAL A 176 -5.24 -17.25 -5.66
CA VAL A 176 -3.83 -17.02 -5.30
C VAL A 176 -3.22 -15.93 -6.19
N GLU A 177 -3.48 -15.95 -7.49
CA GLU A 177 -2.91 -15.01 -8.46
C GLU A 177 -3.44 -13.58 -8.26
N GLN A 178 -4.73 -13.43 -7.92
CA GLN A 178 -5.31 -12.14 -7.51
C GLN A 178 -4.67 -11.63 -6.22
N GLY A 179 -4.37 -12.53 -5.27
CA GLY A 179 -3.64 -12.18 -4.06
C GLY A 179 -2.20 -11.77 -4.33
N LEU A 180 -1.49 -12.48 -5.21
CA LEU A 180 -0.13 -12.12 -5.65
C LEU A 180 -0.10 -10.79 -6.39
N ASN A 181 -1.13 -10.46 -7.18
CA ASN A 181 -1.24 -9.15 -7.81
C ASN A 181 -1.47 -8.02 -6.78
N ALA A 182 -2.24 -8.29 -5.72
CA ALA A 182 -2.40 -7.36 -4.62
C ALA A 182 -1.08 -7.17 -3.85
N LEU A 183 -0.35 -8.24 -3.55
CA LEU A 183 1.00 -8.14 -2.97
C LEU A 183 1.97 -7.42 -3.89
N LEU A 184 1.95 -7.65 -5.21
CA LEU A 184 2.81 -6.91 -6.12
C LEU A 184 2.61 -5.39 -6.04
N THR A 185 1.38 -4.94 -5.77
CA THR A 185 1.10 -3.52 -5.51
C THR A 185 1.75 -3.05 -4.22
N VAL A 186 1.76 -3.90 -3.19
CA VAL A 186 2.46 -3.65 -1.91
C VAL A 186 3.96 -3.51 -2.15
N GLU A 187 4.59 -4.51 -2.77
CA GLU A 187 6.04 -4.54 -3.00
C GLU A 187 6.54 -3.35 -3.83
N LEU A 188 5.77 -2.91 -4.84
CA LEU A 188 6.16 -1.78 -5.68
C LEU A 188 6.16 -0.45 -4.92
N ALA A 189 5.16 -0.25 -4.06
CA ALA A 189 5.11 0.92 -3.21
C ALA A 189 6.17 0.85 -2.10
N ASP A 190 6.50 -0.36 -1.62
CA ASP A 190 7.50 -0.55 -0.59
C ASP A 190 8.90 -0.18 -1.05
N ASN A 191 9.31 -0.78 -2.16
CA ASN A 191 10.61 -0.55 -2.76
C ASN A 191 10.88 0.95 -3.02
N ALA A 192 9.91 1.66 -3.58
CA ALA A 192 10.02 3.11 -3.82
C ALA A 192 10.08 3.93 -2.52
N ALA A 193 9.41 3.48 -1.45
CA ALA A 193 9.41 4.16 -0.16
C ALA A 193 10.78 4.03 0.54
N TRP A 194 11.45 2.88 0.44
CA TRP A 194 12.79 2.69 0.99
C TRP A 194 13.82 3.58 0.30
N GLU A 195 13.79 3.69 -1.04
CA GLU A 195 14.64 4.62 -1.79
C GLU A 195 14.47 6.07 -1.27
N LEU A 196 13.22 6.52 -1.15
CA LEU A 196 12.90 7.86 -0.66
C LEU A 196 13.36 8.08 0.79
N LEU A 197 13.16 7.10 1.68
CA LEU A 197 13.56 7.22 3.08
C LEU A 197 15.07 7.33 3.26
N ILE A 198 15.84 6.62 2.45
CA ILE A 198 17.32 6.72 2.44
C ILE A 198 17.72 8.13 2.04
N GLU A 199 17.15 8.68 0.97
CA GLU A 199 17.44 10.04 0.51
C GLU A 199 17.06 11.10 1.55
N LEU A 200 15.85 11.01 2.13
CA LEU A 200 15.39 11.94 3.16
C LEU A 200 16.25 11.86 4.42
N SER A 201 16.67 10.67 4.83
CA SER A 201 17.53 10.48 6.00
C SER A 201 18.91 11.10 5.78
N ARG A 202 19.52 10.93 4.60
CA ARG A 202 20.80 11.58 4.23
C ARG A 202 20.64 13.11 4.16
N ALA A 203 19.59 13.61 3.52
CA ALA A 203 19.32 15.04 3.43
C ALA A 203 19.11 15.70 4.81
N ALA A 204 18.57 14.94 5.78
CA ALA A 204 18.43 15.36 7.17
C ALA A 204 19.72 15.25 8.00
N GLY A 205 20.81 14.70 7.44
CA GLY A 205 22.08 14.47 8.14
C GLY A 205 22.06 13.25 9.07
N HIS A 206 21.31 12.21 8.71
CA HIS A 206 21.18 10.95 9.45
C HIS A 206 21.73 9.77 8.63
N ASP A 207 23.00 9.88 8.23
CA ASP A 207 23.67 8.89 7.37
C ASP A 207 23.63 7.48 7.96
N ASN A 208 23.85 7.33 9.27
CA ASN A 208 23.77 6.02 9.93
C ASN A 208 22.37 5.38 9.83
N ILE A 209 21.30 6.18 9.89
CA ILE A 209 19.93 5.68 9.71
C ILE A 209 19.73 5.28 8.25
N ALA A 210 20.16 6.13 7.32
CA ALA A 210 20.07 5.84 5.88
C ALA A 210 20.82 4.54 5.51
N ASP A 211 22.04 4.36 6.01
CA ASP A 211 22.83 3.17 5.71
C ASP A 211 22.23 1.91 6.33
N SER A 212 21.56 2.02 7.48
CA SER A 212 20.84 0.90 8.08
C SER A 212 19.68 0.40 7.21
N PHE A 213 19.09 1.28 6.39
CA PHE A 213 17.97 0.96 5.49
C PHE A 213 18.41 0.27 4.19
N MET A 214 19.69 0.26 3.85
CA MET A 214 20.19 -0.37 2.62
C MET A 214 19.89 -1.87 2.57
N LYS A 215 19.99 -2.57 3.73
CA LYS A 215 19.63 -4.00 3.80
C LYS A 215 18.15 -4.21 3.45
N ALA A 216 17.26 -3.36 3.98
CA ALA A 216 15.84 -3.47 3.69
C ALA A 216 15.56 -3.25 2.21
N LEU A 217 16.15 -2.22 1.60
CA LEU A 217 16.03 -1.98 0.16
C LEU A 217 16.50 -3.18 -0.70
N ASP A 218 17.61 -3.81 -0.34
CA ASP A 218 18.10 -5.01 -1.04
C ASP A 218 17.11 -6.19 -0.92
N GLN A 219 16.51 -6.39 0.25
CA GLN A 219 15.48 -7.40 0.49
C GLN A 219 14.21 -7.10 -0.32
N GLU A 220 13.72 -5.86 -0.32
CA GLU A 220 12.55 -5.44 -1.08
C GLU A 220 12.73 -5.61 -2.60
N ASN A 221 13.94 -5.36 -3.11
CA ASN A 221 14.26 -5.65 -4.51
C ASN A 221 14.09 -7.13 -4.84
N ASP A 222 14.50 -8.02 -3.93
CA ASP A 222 14.34 -9.46 -4.09
C ASP A 222 12.88 -9.91 -3.92
N HIS A 223 12.13 -9.34 -2.97
CA HIS A 223 10.70 -9.60 -2.79
C HIS A 223 9.93 -9.30 -4.09
N LEU A 224 10.17 -8.12 -4.69
CA LEU A 224 9.60 -7.73 -5.97
C LEU A 224 9.86 -8.77 -7.07
N VAL A 225 11.11 -9.24 -7.18
CA VAL A 225 11.49 -10.24 -8.19
C VAL A 225 10.78 -11.56 -7.93
N LYS A 226 10.73 -12.02 -6.67
CA LYS A 226 10.04 -13.25 -6.25
C LYS A 226 8.56 -13.21 -6.62
N ILE A 227 7.82 -12.18 -6.20
CA ILE A 227 6.38 -12.07 -6.45
C ILE A 227 6.09 -11.96 -7.96
N LYS A 228 6.82 -11.12 -8.70
CA LYS A 228 6.69 -10.99 -10.16
C LYS A 228 6.92 -12.32 -10.87
N THR A 229 7.95 -13.06 -10.47
CA THR A 229 8.35 -14.32 -11.12
C THR A 229 7.32 -15.40 -10.90
N VAL A 230 6.86 -15.59 -9.65
CA VAL A 230 5.82 -16.58 -9.32
C VAL A 230 4.54 -16.27 -10.08
N MET A 231 4.03 -15.05 -9.95
CA MET A 231 2.76 -14.65 -10.58
C MET A 231 2.82 -14.84 -12.11
N ARG A 232 3.92 -14.43 -12.74
CA ARG A 232 4.12 -14.61 -14.17
C ARG A 232 4.13 -16.09 -14.57
N ARG A 233 4.89 -16.92 -13.86
CA ARG A 233 5.01 -18.36 -14.15
C ARG A 233 3.65 -19.02 -14.09
N ASP A 234 2.89 -18.75 -13.03
CA ASP A 234 1.62 -19.41 -12.76
C ASP A 234 0.58 -19.00 -13.82
N LEU A 235 0.46 -17.69 -14.12
CA LEU A 235 -0.44 -17.20 -15.18
C LEU A 235 -0.08 -17.75 -16.56
N ILE A 236 1.21 -17.82 -16.92
CA ILE A 236 1.64 -18.40 -18.20
C ILE A 236 1.28 -19.88 -18.29
N THR A 237 1.39 -20.61 -17.19
CA THR A 237 1.06 -22.05 -17.14
C THR A 237 -0.43 -22.29 -17.35
N GLN A 238 -1.30 -21.37 -16.95
CA GLN A 238 -2.75 -21.53 -17.12
C GLN A 238 -3.24 -21.35 -18.57
N ILE A 239 -2.47 -20.64 -19.40
CA ILE A 239 -2.84 -20.36 -20.80
C ILE A 239 -2.09 -21.24 -21.82
N LYS A 240 -1.17 -22.10 -21.36
CA LYS A 240 -0.43 -23.05 -22.18
C LYS A 240 -0.93 -24.47 -21.95
#